data_AF-A0A946UAP0-F1
#
_entry.id   AF-A0A946UAP0-F1
#
_cell.length_a   1.000
_cell.length_b   1.000
_cell.length_c   1.000
_cell.angle_alpha   90.00
_cell.angle_beta   90.00
_cell.angle_gamma   90.00
#
_symmetry.space_group_name_H-M   'P 1'
#
loop_
_entity.id
_entity.type
_entity.pdbx_description
1 polymer ?
#
loop_
_entity_poly.entity_id
_entity_poly.type
_entity_poly.pdbx_seq_one_letter_code
_entity_poly.pdbx_strand_id
1 'polypeptide(L)'
;MNKLKRFIYNRVTRWASDTPGAARYWPMPVSRTAGERVTTETALTYSAIWRAVTLISDTIATLPWQMRERTVNDRNQVGSRHLFSHPADPLLSISPNSEMNALVFRQALIAHGLTWGNGYAEITRDGASRPAELWIIEPERVKLDRTESGRLVYVVTNGGAA
;
A
#
# COMPACT_ATOMS: atom_id res chain seq x y z
N MET A 1 -9.02 17.49 27.82
CA MET A 1 -9.05 16.78 26.53
C MET A 1 -10.47 16.26 26.28
N ASN A 2 -11.20 16.81 25.30
CA ASN A 2 -12.66 16.69 25.18
C ASN A 2 -13.13 15.31 24.68
N LYS A 3 -14.31 14.86 25.16
CA LYS A 3 -14.93 13.54 24.90
C LYS A 3 -14.98 13.15 23.40
N LEU A 4 -15.05 14.13 22.50
CA LEU A 4 -15.05 13.92 21.05
C LEU A 4 -13.72 13.37 20.52
N LYS A 5 -12.57 13.83 21.06
CA LYS A 5 -11.25 13.29 20.71
C LYS A 5 -11.10 11.85 21.17
N ARG A 6 -11.69 11.49 22.32
CA ARG A 6 -11.71 10.11 22.84
C ARG A 6 -12.61 9.19 22.01
N PHE A 7 -13.71 9.71 21.46
CA PHE A 7 -14.60 8.96 20.59
C PHE A 7 -13.98 8.68 19.21
N ILE A 8 -13.32 9.67 18.60
CA ILE A 8 -12.61 9.50 17.32
C ILE A 8 -11.39 8.59 17.49
N TYR A 9 -10.62 8.76 18.58
CA TYR A 9 -9.45 7.92 18.87
C TYR A 9 -9.81 6.45 19.12
N ASN A 10 -10.95 6.18 19.78
CA ASN A 10 -11.42 4.81 20.03
C ASN A 10 -12.05 4.12 18.81
N ARG A 11 -12.43 4.87 17.76
CA ARG A 11 -13.05 4.29 16.54
C ARG A 11 -12.01 3.92 15.48
N VAL A 12 -10.89 4.62 15.45
CA VAL A 12 -9.80 4.42 14.46
C VAL A 12 -8.85 3.29 14.86
N THR A 13 -8.63 3.07 16.17
CA THR A 13 -7.67 2.07 16.67
C THR A 13 -8.21 0.63 16.75
N ARG A 14 -9.48 0.40 16.36
CA ARG A 14 -10.12 -0.93 16.47
C ARG A 14 -9.91 -1.85 15.26
N TRP A 15 -9.28 -1.37 14.19
CA TRP A 15 -9.11 -2.10 12.93
C TRP A 15 -7.68 -2.63 12.71
N ALA A 16 -6.77 -2.40 13.67
CA ALA A 16 -5.35 -2.70 13.53
C ALA A 16 -4.88 -3.95 14.31
N SER A 17 -5.76 -4.95 14.49
CA SER A 17 -5.43 -6.16 15.28
C SER A 17 -4.87 -7.34 14.48
N ASP A 18 -4.90 -7.32 13.14
CA ASP A 18 -4.66 -8.53 12.36
C ASP A 18 -3.31 -8.53 11.62
N THR A 19 -2.39 -7.62 11.97
CA THR A 19 -1.01 -7.66 11.45
C THR A 19 -0.16 -8.66 12.25
N PRO A 20 0.49 -9.64 11.60
CA PRO A 20 1.54 -10.44 12.24
C PRO A 20 2.69 -9.50 12.65
N GLY A 21 2.73 -9.11 13.92
CA GLY A 21 3.76 -8.21 14.48
C GLY A 21 3.24 -7.07 15.36
N ALA A 22 1.94 -6.77 15.33
CA ALA A 22 1.35 -5.69 16.15
C ALA A 22 1.37 -5.98 17.68
N ALA A 23 1.51 -7.25 18.06
CA ALA A 23 1.55 -7.68 19.47
C ALA A 23 2.76 -7.18 20.28
N ARG A 24 3.71 -6.45 19.65
CA ARG A 24 4.96 -6.04 20.31
C ARG A 24 4.97 -4.62 20.89
N TYR A 25 3.96 -3.79 20.62
CA TYR A 25 4.01 -2.36 20.97
C TYR A 25 2.97 -1.84 21.98
N TRP A 26 1.99 -2.64 22.43
CA TRP A 26 1.08 -2.23 23.51
C TRP A 26 0.47 -3.44 24.26
N PRO A 27 0.54 -3.52 25.61
CA PRO A 27 0.16 -4.70 26.37
C PRO A 27 -1.34 -4.67 26.68
N MET A 28 -2.18 -4.95 25.69
CA MET A 28 -3.60 -5.22 25.92
C MET A 28 -3.94 -6.62 25.39
N PRO A 29 -4.60 -7.47 26.19
CA PRO A 29 -5.06 -8.77 25.72
C PRO A 29 -6.12 -8.56 24.65
N VAL A 30 -5.86 -9.04 23.44
CA VAL A 30 -6.85 -9.09 22.36
C VAL A 30 -7.83 -10.22 22.69
N SER A 31 -8.89 -9.92 23.45
CA SER A 31 -9.96 -10.89 23.69
C SER A 31 -10.65 -11.19 22.36
N ARG A 32 -10.53 -12.43 21.90
CA ARG A 32 -11.14 -12.92 20.65
C ARG A 32 -12.59 -13.33 20.94
N THR A 33 -13.56 -12.64 20.34
CA THR A 33 -15.00 -12.87 20.58
C THR A 33 -15.48 -14.28 20.16
N ALA A 34 -14.81 -14.92 19.19
CA ALA A 34 -15.20 -16.23 18.64
C ALA A 34 -14.14 -17.34 18.80
N GLY A 35 -13.00 -17.06 19.43
CA GLY A 35 -11.90 -18.04 19.62
C GLY A 35 -11.03 -18.33 18.39
N GLU A 36 -11.55 -18.15 17.18
CA GLU A 36 -10.81 -18.41 15.93
C GLU A 36 -9.73 -17.36 15.61
N ARG A 37 -8.62 -17.82 15.01
CA ARG A 37 -7.54 -16.95 14.54
C ARG A 37 -7.79 -16.58 13.08
N VAL A 38 -8.23 -15.34 12.85
CA VAL A 38 -8.36 -14.80 11.50
C VAL A 38 -6.99 -14.28 11.06
N THR A 39 -6.42 -14.90 10.03
CA THR A 39 -5.27 -14.40 9.26
C THR A 39 -5.71 -14.02 7.84
N THR A 40 -4.88 -13.30 7.12
CA THR A 40 -5.16 -12.88 5.74
C THR A 40 -5.47 -14.07 4.83
N GLU A 41 -4.76 -15.17 5.00
CA GLU A 41 -4.94 -16.41 4.24
C GLU A 41 -6.32 -17.00 4.54
N THR A 42 -6.69 -17.11 5.82
CA THR A 42 -8.02 -17.60 6.22
C THR A 42 -9.14 -16.67 5.75
N ALA A 43 -8.91 -15.35 5.77
CA ALA A 43 -9.88 -14.37 5.33
C ALA A 43 -10.16 -14.48 3.82
N LEU A 44 -9.13 -14.71 3.00
CA LEU A 44 -9.28 -14.84 1.55
C LEU A 44 -9.95 -16.15 1.11
N THR A 45 -10.00 -17.18 1.98
CA THR A 45 -10.79 -18.39 1.69
C THR A 45 -12.29 -18.12 1.63
N TYR A 46 -12.78 -17.06 2.27
CA TYR A 46 -14.19 -16.69 2.22
C TYR A 46 -14.51 -15.98 0.90
N SER A 47 -15.44 -16.55 0.13
CA SER A 47 -15.84 -16.04 -1.19
C SER A 47 -16.34 -14.59 -1.15
N ALA A 48 -17.01 -14.18 -0.07
CA ALA A 48 -17.47 -12.80 0.11
C ALA A 48 -16.30 -11.81 0.20
N ILE A 49 -15.24 -12.15 0.95
CA ILE A 49 -14.05 -11.31 1.11
C ILE A 49 -13.28 -11.27 -0.20
N TRP A 50 -13.05 -12.44 -0.82
CA TRP A 50 -12.40 -12.52 -2.13
C TRP A 50 -13.08 -11.61 -3.15
N ARG A 51 -14.41 -11.69 -3.28
CA ARG A 51 -15.17 -10.86 -4.23
C ARG A 51 -15.12 -9.38 -3.90
N ALA A 52 -15.22 -8.99 -2.62
CA ALA A 52 -15.13 -7.59 -2.22
C ALA A 52 -13.75 -6.99 -2.56
N VAL A 53 -12.67 -7.71 -2.27
CA VAL A 53 -11.30 -7.26 -2.55
C VAL A 53 -11.06 -7.14 -4.05
N THR A 54 -11.42 -8.16 -4.83
CA THR A 54 -11.27 -8.10 -6.30
C THR A 54 -12.10 -6.98 -6.91
N LEU A 55 -13.37 -6.81 -6.49
CA LEU A 55 -14.24 -5.76 -7.03
C LEU A 55 -13.66 -4.35 -6.80
N ILE A 56 -13.19 -4.05 -5.59
CA ILE A 56 -12.60 -2.74 -5.28
C ILE A 56 -11.29 -2.56 -6.03
N SER A 57 -10.44 -3.58 -6.06
CA SER A 57 -9.13 -3.50 -6.72
C SER A 57 -9.28 -3.30 -8.22
N ASP A 58 -10.19 -4.01 -8.87
CA ASP A 58 -10.45 -3.90 -10.30
C ASP A 58 -11.04 -2.53 -10.66
N THR A 59 -12.05 -2.08 -9.92
CA THR A 59 -12.69 -0.79 -10.19
C THR A 59 -11.69 0.37 -10.08
N ILE A 60 -10.83 0.38 -9.07
CA ILE A 60 -9.82 1.43 -8.91
C ILE A 60 -8.69 1.29 -9.94
N ALA A 61 -8.27 0.06 -10.28
CA ALA A 61 -7.19 -0.16 -11.23
C ALA A 61 -7.55 0.25 -12.66
N THR A 62 -8.82 0.15 -13.05
CA THR A 62 -9.32 0.59 -14.37
C THR A 62 -9.30 2.11 -14.56
N LEU A 63 -9.20 2.88 -13.46
CA LEU A 63 -9.08 4.32 -13.56
C LEU A 63 -7.74 4.71 -14.19
N PRO A 64 -7.68 5.76 -15.03
CA PRO A 64 -6.43 6.21 -15.62
C PRO A 64 -5.53 6.84 -14.56
N TRP A 65 -4.39 6.20 -14.28
CA TRP A 65 -3.35 6.78 -13.42
C TRP A 65 -2.37 7.54 -14.30
N GLN A 66 -2.52 8.86 -14.34
CA GLN A 66 -1.73 9.76 -15.18
C GLN A 66 -1.00 10.77 -14.31
N MET A 67 0.28 11.01 -14.62
CA MET A 67 1.07 12.01 -13.92
C MET A 67 0.65 13.40 -14.38
N ARG A 68 0.27 14.25 -13.44
CA ARG A 68 -0.15 15.61 -13.73
C ARG A 68 0.74 16.61 -13.02
N GLU A 69 1.22 17.59 -13.77
CA GLU A 69 1.94 18.73 -13.26
C GLU A 69 0.94 19.80 -12.84
N ARG A 70 1.14 20.34 -11.63
CA ARG A 70 0.37 21.50 -11.15
C ARG A 70 0.99 22.76 -11.72
N THR A 71 0.29 23.41 -12.63
CA THR A 71 0.75 24.68 -13.24
C THR A 71 0.03 25.83 -12.57
N VAL A 72 0.76 26.89 -12.22
CA VAL A 72 0.16 28.15 -11.75
C VAL A 72 0.41 29.18 -12.83
N ASN A 73 -0.66 29.73 -13.39
CA ASN A 73 -0.56 30.82 -14.35
C ASN A 73 -0.28 32.14 -13.63
N ASP A 74 0.22 33.16 -14.34
CA ASP A 74 0.51 34.51 -13.81
C ASP A 74 -0.70 35.19 -13.12
N ARG A 75 -1.92 34.69 -13.37
CA ARG A 75 -3.18 35.13 -12.73
C ARG A 75 -3.54 34.33 -11.45
N ASN A 76 -2.59 33.61 -10.86
CA ASN A 76 -2.80 32.68 -9.73
C ASN A 76 -3.87 31.60 -9.96
N GLN A 77 -4.21 31.30 -11.21
CA GLN A 77 -5.11 30.21 -11.55
C GLN A 77 -4.35 28.89 -11.54
N VAL A 78 -4.84 27.94 -10.74
CA VAL A 78 -4.26 26.60 -10.65
C VAL A 78 -4.81 25.75 -11.79
N GLY A 79 -3.95 25.51 -12.78
CA GLY A 79 -4.19 24.55 -13.85
C GLY A 79 -3.53 23.21 -13.54
N SER A 80 -3.85 22.21 -14.36
CA SER A 80 -3.19 20.92 -14.31
C SER A 80 -2.95 20.43 -15.73
N ARG A 81 -1.71 20.03 -16.03
CA ARG A 81 -1.31 19.52 -17.35
C ARG A 81 -0.81 18.08 -17.21
N HIS A 82 -1.18 17.20 -18.15
CA HIS A 82 -0.61 15.85 -18.19
C HIS A 82 0.87 15.93 -18.57
N LEU A 83 1.73 15.33 -17.75
CA LEU A 83 3.18 15.31 -17.93
C LEU A 83 3.63 13.98 -18.55
N PHE A 84 3.43 13.83 -19.87
CA PHE A 84 3.91 12.65 -20.63
C PHE A 84 5.43 12.52 -20.67
N SER A 85 6.15 13.63 -20.49
CA SER A 85 7.61 13.67 -20.60
C SER A 85 8.34 13.03 -19.42
N HIS A 86 7.65 12.78 -18.30
CA HIS A 86 8.29 12.24 -17.11
C HIS A 86 8.40 10.71 -17.20
N PRO A 87 9.58 10.10 -16.91
CA PRO A 87 9.80 8.66 -17.07
C PRO A 87 8.89 7.79 -16.19
N ALA A 88 8.30 8.33 -15.12
CA ALA A 88 7.36 7.61 -14.27
C ALA A 88 5.93 7.51 -14.84
N ASP A 89 5.53 8.36 -15.79
CA ASP A 89 4.19 8.31 -16.40
C ASP A 89 3.93 6.97 -17.12
N PRO A 90 4.83 6.46 -18.00
CA PRO A 90 4.63 5.16 -18.63
C PRO A 90 4.65 3.98 -17.65
N LEU A 91 5.42 4.07 -16.55
CA LEU A 91 5.47 3.02 -15.52
C LEU A 91 4.14 2.85 -14.81
N LEU A 92 3.48 3.97 -14.52
CA LEU A 92 2.17 3.95 -13.87
C LEU A 92 1.05 3.67 -14.86
N SER A 93 1.16 4.13 -16.12
CA SER A 93 0.07 4.09 -17.10
C SER A 93 0.03 2.83 -17.96
N ILE A 94 1.18 2.30 -18.37
CA ILE A 94 1.30 1.24 -19.39
C ILE A 94 1.88 -0.04 -18.77
N SER A 95 3.14 0.00 -18.33
CA SER A 95 3.88 -1.20 -17.95
C SER A 95 4.94 -0.84 -16.90
N PRO A 96 4.75 -1.28 -15.64
CA PRO A 96 5.67 -0.98 -14.54
C PRO A 96 6.95 -1.80 -14.60
N ASN A 97 6.91 -3.00 -15.16
CA ASN A 97 8.06 -3.88 -15.40
C ASN A 97 7.82 -4.70 -16.66
N SER A 98 8.82 -5.47 -17.10
CA SER A 98 8.73 -6.32 -18.30
C SER A 98 7.77 -7.51 -18.16
N GLU A 99 7.38 -7.87 -16.93
CA GLU A 99 6.58 -9.07 -16.64
C GLU A 99 5.08 -8.80 -16.48
N MET A 100 4.69 -7.58 -16.10
CA MET A 100 3.31 -7.25 -15.75
C MET A 100 2.82 -5.94 -16.38
N ASN A 101 1.51 -5.88 -16.62
CA ASN A 101 0.81 -4.69 -17.08
C ASN A 101 0.49 -3.77 -15.87
N ALA A 102 0.45 -2.45 -16.10
CA ALA A 102 0.08 -1.46 -15.09
C ALA A 102 -1.27 -1.76 -14.42
N LEU A 103 -2.23 -2.33 -15.15
CA LEU A 103 -3.51 -2.72 -14.57
C LEU A 103 -3.35 -3.79 -13.48
N VAL A 104 -2.62 -4.86 -13.78
CA VAL A 104 -2.35 -5.97 -12.84
C VAL A 104 -1.55 -5.47 -11.64
N PHE A 105 -0.57 -4.61 -11.89
CA PHE A 105 0.22 -3.97 -10.83
C PHE A 105 -0.65 -3.19 -9.85
N ARG A 106 -1.54 -2.32 -10.37
CA ARG A 106 -2.46 -1.53 -9.54
C ARG A 106 -3.40 -2.44 -8.75
N GLN A 107 -3.99 -3.45 -9.42
CA GLN A 107 -4.88 -4.42 -8.76
C GLN A 107 -4.17 -5.09 -7.58
N ALA A 108 -2.97 -5.62 -7.80
CA ALA A 108 -2.22 -6.31 -6.77
C ALA A 108 -1.80 -5.37 -5.62
N LEU A 109 -1.37 -4.14 -5.92
CA LEU A 109 -0.99 -3.15 -4.90
C LEU A 109 -2.18 -2.72 -4.04
N ILE A 110 -3.35 -2.52 -4.66
CA ILE A 110 -4.59 -2.19 -3.94
C ILE A 110 -5.07 -3.38 -3.13
N ALA A 111 -5.03 -4.59 -3.70
CA ALA A 111 -5.39 -5.81 -2.99
C ALA A 111 -4.53 -5.97 -1.73
N HIS A 112 -3.20 -5.77 -1.84
CA HIS A 112 -2.30 -5.79 -0.67
C HIS A 112 -2.67 -4.74 0.39
N GLY A 113 -3.02 -3.53 -0.05
CA GLY A 113 -3.51 -2.48 0.84
C GLY A 113 -4.81 -2.85 1.57
N LEU A 114 -5.73 -3.54 0.90
CA LEU A 114 -7.02 -3.95 1.48
C LEU A 114 -6.89 -5.12 2.45
N THR A 115 -5.93 -6.01 2.24
CA THR A 115 -5.79 -7.24 3.03
C THR A 115 -4.77 -7.11 4.16
N TRP A 116 -3.55 -6.61 3.90
CA TRP A 116 -2.50 -6.42 4.91
C TRP A 116 -2.45 -4.98 5.47
N GLY A 117 -3.26 -4.07 4.94
CA GLY A 117 -3.30 -2.65 5.34
C GLY A 117 -2.27 -1.77 4.63
N ASN A 118 -1.27 -2.36 3.98
CA ASN A 118 -0.25 -1.65 3.19
C ASN A 118 0.11 -2.44 1.93
N GLY A 119 0.36 -1.73 0.82
CA GLY A 119 0.95 -2.28 -0.40
C GLY A 119 2.37 -1.74 -0.58
N TYR A 120 3.32 -2.61 -0.90
CA TYR A 120 4.72 -2.24 -1.08
C TYR A 120 5.17 -2.52 -2.51
N ALA A 121 5.98 -1.62 -3.05
CA ALA A 121 6.65 -1.81 -4.31
C ALA A 121 8.09 -1.29 -4.22
N GLU A 122 9.02 -2.07 -4.75
CA GLU A 122 10.40 -1.69 -4.98
C GLU A 122 10.50 -0.85 -6.25
N ILE A 123 11.30 0.22 -6.19
CA ILE A 123 11.55 1.08 -7.34
C ILE A 123 12.98 0.84 -7.79
N THR A 124 13.14 0.12 -8.91
CA THR A 124 14.43 -0.01 -9.56
C THR A 124 14.71 1.28 -10.31
N ARG A 125 15.89 1.86 -10.08
CA ARG A 125 16.32 3.11 -10.69
C ARG A 125 17.46 2.85 -11.68
N ASP A 126 17.43 3.56 -12.79
CA ASP A 126 18.49 3.60 -13.80
C ASP A 126 19.74 4.33 -13.24
N GLY A 127 20.88 4.25 -13.94
CA GLY A 127 22.14 4.92 -13.56
C GLY A 127 22.02 6.44 -13.41
N ALA A 128 21.01 7.05 -14.03
CA ALA A 128 20.65 8.46 -13.84
C ALA A 128 19.67 8.71 -12.66
N SER A 129 19.48 7.74 -11.77
CA SER A 129 18.53 7.77 -10.62
C SER A 129 17.04 7.95 -10.98
N ARG A 130 16.70 7.81 -12.26
CA ARG A 130 15.31 7.84 -12.76
C ARG A 130 14.63 6.50 -12.47
N PRO A 131 13.33 6.47 -12.10
CA PRO A 131 12.61 5.22 -11.95
C PRO A 131 12.56 4.51 -13.30
N ALA A 132 12.97 3.24 -13.32
CA ALA A 132 13.01 2.40 -14.51
C ALA A 132 11.99 1.27 -14.42
N GLU A 133 11.81 0.67 -13.24
CA GLU A 133 10.85 -0.41 -13.03
C GLU A 133 10.23 -0.35 -11.64
N LEU A 134 9.04 -0.93 -11.50
CA LEU A 134 8.34 -1.11 -10.23
C LEU A 134 8.03 -2.59 -10.02
N TRP A 135 8.48 -3.12 -8.88
CA TRP A 135 8.30 -4.53 -8.51
C TRP A 135 7.48 -4.63 -7.24
N ILE A 136 6.42 -5.44 -7.25
CA ILE A 136 5.59 -5.62 -6.05
C ILE A 136 6.36 -6.45 -5.03
N ILE A 137 6.33 -6.00 -3.78
CA ILE A 137 6.86 -6.75 -2.64
C ILE A 137 5.68 -7.28 -1.84
N GLU A 138 5.71 -8.58 -1.56
CA GLU A 138 4.75 -9.21 -0.67
C GLU A 138 4.81 -8.59 0.73
N PRO A 139 3.67 -8.13 1.30
CA PRO A 139 3.68 -7.43 2.58
C PRO A 139 4.28 -8.22 3.75
N GLU A 140 4.20 -9.55 3.72
CA GLU A 140 4.76 -10.41 4.76
C GLU A 140 6.30 -10.34 4.83
N ARG A 141 6.94 -10.02 3.71
CA ARG A 141 8.40 -9.89 3.62
C ARG A 141 8.90 -8.55 4.14
N VAL A 142 8.00 -7.60 4.40
CA VAL A 142 8.35 -6.24 4.81
C VAL A 142 8.16 -6.08 6.31
N LYS A 143 9.25 -5.73 7.00
CA LYS A 143 9.21 -5.34 8.41
C LYS A 143 9.47 -3.84 8.54
N LEU A 144 8.56 -3.15 9.20
CA LEU A 144 8.79 -1.76 9.61
C LEU A 144 9.75 -1.74 10.81
N ASP A 145 10.83 -1.00 10.65
CA ASP A 145 11.74 -0.66 11.74
C ASP A 145 11.92 0.86 11.82
N ARG A 146 12.48 1.33 12.93
CA ARG A 146 12.85 2.73 13.10
C ARG A 146 14.32 2.81 13.45
N THR A 147 15.06 3.65 12.72
CA THR A 147 16.43 3.98 13.09
C THR A 147 16.46 4.69 14.44
N GLU A 148 17.61 4.70 15.12
CA GLU A 148 17.83 5.44 16.38
C GLU A 148 17.48 6.94 16.27
N SER A 149 17.57 7.51 15.06
CA SER A 149 17.17 8.88 14.73
C SER A 149 15.66 9.07 14.53
N GLY A 150 14.84 8.02 14.71
CA GLY A 150 13.39 8.05 14.55
C GLY A 150 12.89 7.96 13.10
N ARG A 151 13.79 7.77 12.12
CA ARG A 151 13.41 7.61 10.70
C ARG A 151 12.83 6.22 10.45
N LEU A 152 11.72 6.15 9.73
CA LEU A 152 11.10 4.89 9.33
C LEU A 152 11.93 4.19 8.25
N VAL A 153 12.22 2.92 8.45
CA VAL A 153 12.95 2.05 7.52
C VAL A 153 12.12 0.81 7.23
N TYR A 154 12.09 0.39 5.98
CA TYR A 154 11.43 -0.83 5.54
C TYR A 154 12.51 -1.88 5.27
N VAL A 155 12.56 -2.91 6.10
CA VAL A 155 13.49 -4.03 5.92
C VAL A 155 12.76 -5.11 5.14
N VAL A 156 13.22 -5.36 3.91
CA VAL A 156 12.67 -6.41 3.06
C VAL A 156 13.51 -7.66 3.23
N THR A 157 12.87 -8.76 3.63
CA THR A 157 13.54 -10.06 3.71
C THR A 157 13.45 -10.71 2.33
N ASN A 158 14.57 -10.74 1.61
CA ASN A 158 14.72 -11.65 0.47
C ASN A 158 15.02 -13.02 1.08
N GLY A 159 14.18 -14.02 0.83
CA GLY A 159 14.30 -15.37 1.36
C GLY A 159 15.52 -16.11 0.83
N GLY A 160 16.72 -15.57 1.06
CA GLY A 160 17.97 -16.29 0.94
C GLY A 160 18.02 -17.31 2.06
N ALA A 161 17.80 -18.58 1.71
CA ALA A 161 18.31 -19.68 2.49
C ALA A 161 19.81 -19.41 2.77
N ALA A 162 20.15 -19.27 4.04
CA ALA A 162 21.49 -19.49 4.56
C ALA A 162 21.59 -20.95 5.01
#